data_AF-A0A661HZG9-F1
#
_entry.id   AF-A0A661HZG9-F1
#
_cell.length_a   1.000
_cell.length_b   1.000
_cell.length_c   1.000
_cell.angle_alpha   90.00
_cell.angle_beta   90.00
_cell.angle_gamma   90.00
#
_symmetry.space_group_name_H-M   'P 1'
#
loop_
_entity.id
_entity.type
_entity.pdbx_description
1 polymer ?
#
loop_
_entity_poly.entity_id
_entity_poly.type
_entity_poly.pdbx_seq_one_letter_code
_entity_poly.pdbx_strand_id
1 'polypeptide(L)'
;IRLNDIPILFITANEKDETIVSAFNYGGVDFIKKPLNVIDLQQRVKLHLKQKRTFIINKQYCFDKKTIILYKDKAVVKLSKSEQKLLKLFISKINIPIDPIDISNYIYDNHTKEYNNKTIRNLISNLKNKLPNGLIDNYYSQGYIFNI
;
A
#
# COMPACT_ATOMS: atom_id res chain seq x y z
N ILE A 1 -9.90 13.14 8.68
CA ILE A 1 -8.62 12.40 8.84
C ILE A 1 -8.95 11.09 9.55
N ARG A 2 -8.80 9.92 8.91
CA ARG A 2 -8.95 8.64 9.61
C ARG A 2 -7.66 8.37 10.39
N LEU A 3 -7.71 8.43 11.72
CA LEU A 3 -6.53 8.24 12.59
C LEU A 3 -6.03 6.78 12.59
N ASN A 4 -6.84 5.83 12.15
CA ASN A 4 -6.57 4.38 12.20
C ASN A 4 -5.32 3.94 11.40
N ASP A 5 -4.76 4.79 10.53
CA ASP A 5 -3.59 4.47 9.72
C ASP A 5 -2.27 5.06 10.21
N ILE A 6 -2.29 5.81 11.32
CA ILE A 6 -1.10 6.44 11.89
C ILE A 6 -0.46 5.47 12.89
N PRO A 7 0.80 5.05 12.73
CA PRO A 7 1.48 4.21 13.71
C PRO A 7 1.64 4.97 15.04
N ILE A 8 1.10 4.41 16.13
CA ILE A 8 1.18 5.00 17.47
C ILE A 8 2.31 4.32 18.24
N LEU A 9 3.26 5.12 18.70
CA LEU A 9 4.39 4.69 19.52
C LEU A 9 4.17 5.14 20.96
N PHE A 10 4.16 4.21 21.91
CA PHE A 10 4.04 4.56 23.33
C PHE A 10 5.41 4.76 23.97
N ILE A 11 5.53 5.79 24.81
CA ILE A 11 6.74 6.09 25.58
C ILE A 11 6.34 6.18 27.06
N THR A 12 6.94 5.38 27.93
CA THR A 12 6.58 5.39 29.36
C THR A 12 7.75 5.02 30.28
N ALA A 13 7.65 5.45 31.53
CA ALA A 13 8.51 5.02 32.63
C ALA A 13 7.97 3.78 33.35
N ASN A 14 6.75 3.34 33.05
CA ASN A 14 6.12 2.19 33.69
C ASN A 14 6.59 0.89 33.02
N GLU A 15 7.20 0.01 33.79
CA GLU A 15 7.80 -1.24 33.30
C GLU A 15 6.89 -2.45 33.45
N LYS A 16 5.69 -2.29 34.02
CA LYS A 16 4.75 -3.41 34.19
C LYS A 16 4.29 -3.94 32.85
N ASP A 17 4.42 -5.25 32.65
CA ASP A 17 4.00 -5.93 31.42
C ASP A 17 2.52 -5.69 31.10
N GLU A 18 1.66 -5.57 32.11
CA GLU A 18 0.23 -5.22 31.95
C GLU A 18 0.01 -3.87 31.25
N THR A 19 0.89 -2.90 31.48
CA THR A 19 0.83 -1.58 30.84
C THR A 19 1.28 -1.65 29.38
N ILE A 20 2.25 -2.52 29.10
CA ILE A 20 2.71 -2.78 27.73
C ILE A 20 1.61 -3.47 26.93
N VAL A 21 1.02 -4.53 27.50
CA VAL A 21 -0.07 -5.29 26.88
C VAL A 21 -1.28 -4.42 26.62
N SER A 22 -1.69 -3.59 27.58
CA SER A 22 -2.81 -2.67 27.39
C SER A 22 -2.53 -1.64 26.28
N ALA A 23 -1.33 -1.07 26.22
CA ALA A 23 -0.93 -0.14 25.15
C ALA A 23 -1.04 -0.76 23.74
N PHE A 24 -0.64 -2.03 23.58
CA PHE A 24 -0.85 -2.76 22.32
C PHE A 24 -2.33 -2.99 22.03
N ASN A 25 -3.13 -3.36 23.03
CA ASN A 25 -4.58 -3.56 22.88
C ASN A 25 -5.32 -2.27 22.47
N TYR A 26 -4.81 -1.10 22.85
CA TYR A 26 -5.36 0.20 22.43
C TYR A 26 -4.87 0.68 21.06
N GLY A 27 -4.15 -0.15 20.30
CA GLY A 27 -3.73 0.15 18.92
C GLY A 27 -2.30 0.72 18.78
N GLY A 28 -1.48 0.60 19.83
CA GLY A 28 -0.05 0.86 19.73
C GLY A 28 0.65 -0.14 18.82
N VAL A 29 1.59 0.34 18.01
CA VAL A 29 2.42 -0.52 17.14
C VAL A 29 3.79 -0.81 17.74
N ASP A 30 4.19 -0.08 18.78
CA ASP A 30 5.45 -0.26 19.49
C ASP A 30 5.44 0.48 20.84
N PHE A 31 6.45 0.17 21.64
CA PHE A 31 6.62 0.67 22.98
C PHE A 31 8.10 0.93 23.31
N ILE A 32 8.41 2.06 23.94
CA ILE A 32 9.76 2.43 24.35
C ILE A 32 9.77 2.80 25.84
N LYS A 33 10.64 2.13 26.61
CA LYS A 33 10.90 2.44 28.02
C LYS A 33 11.75 3.70 28.18
N LYS A 34 11.48 4.47 29.23
CA LYS A 34 12.39 5.51 29.72
C LYS A 34 13.46 4.91 30.64
N PRO A 35 14.68 5.47 30.71
CA PRO A 35 15.15 6.64 29.97
C PRO A 35 15.35 6.35 28.48
N LEU A 36 15.02 7.32 27.65
CA LEU A 36 14.89 7.12 26.21
C LEU A 36 16.22 7.33 25.49
N ASN A 37 16.63 6.35 24.70
CA ASN A 37 17.72 6.55 23.75
C ASN A 37 17.18 7.19 22.46
N VAL A 38 17.68 8.39 22.15
CA VAL A 38 17.22 9.16 20.98
C VAL A 38 17.53 8.43 19.67
N ILE A 39 18.65 7.71 19.58
CA ILE A 39 19.03 6.95 18.38
C ILE A 39 18.02 5.82 18.16
N ASP A 40 17.67 5.07 19.22
CA ASP A 40 16.72 3.96 19.13
C ASP A 40 15.32 4.44 18.75
N LEU A 41 14.87 5.56 19.33
CA LEU A 41 13.61 6.19 18.95
C LEU A 41 13.59 6.55 17.47
N GLN A 42 14.64 7.20 16.97
CA GLN A 42 14.75 7.58 15.57
C GLN A 42 14.69 6.35 14.64
N GLN A 43 15.35 5.25 15.00
CA GLN A 43 15.32 4.02 14.21
C GLN A 43 13.93 3.37 14.20
N ARG A 44 13.26 3.30 15.36
CA ARG A 44 11.89 2.77 15.47
C ARG A 44 10.90 3.60 14.67
N VAL A 45 10.96 4.93 14.77
CA VAL A 45 10.13 5.83 13.95
C VAL A 45 10.39 5.61 12.46
N LYS A 46 11.66 5.56 12.03
CA LYS A 46 12.02 5.28 10.62
C LYS A 46 11.49 3.94 10.14
N LEU A 47 11.54 2.89 10.96
CA LEU A 47 11.04 1.57 10.64
C LEU A 47 9.53 1.59 10.37
N HIS A 48 8.74 2.14 11.29
CA HIS A 48 7.28 2.19 11.17
C HIS A 48 6.84 3.06 9.98
N LEU A 49 7.50 4.18 9.75
CA LEU A 49 7.26 5.01 8.56
C LEU A 49 7.61 4.28 7.26
N LYS A 50 8.71 3.51 7.24
CA LYS A 50 9.13 2.72 6.08
C LYS A 50 8.12 1.60 5.78
N GLN A 51 7.62 0.93 6.82
CA GLN A 51 6.60 -0.13 6.71
C GLN A 51 5.28 0.41 6.16
N LYS A 52 4.82 1.58 6.63
CA LYS A 52 3.61 2.23 6.05
C LYS A 52 3.83 2.68 4.61
N ARG A 53 5.04 3.14 4.27
CA ARG A 53 5.40 3.65 2.94
C ARG A 53 5.55 2.53 1.90
N THR A 54 6.10 1.39 2.27
CA THR A 54 6.44 0.32 1.35
C THR A 54 5.39 -0.77 1.40
N PHE A 55 4.69 -0.97 0.28
CA PHE A 55 3.82 -2.13 0.12
C PHE A 55 4.65 -3.32 -0.35
N ILE A 56 4.77 -4.35 0.48
CA ILE A 56 5.48 -5.58 0.11
C ILE A 56 4.48 -6.47 -0.62
N ILE A 57 4.74 -6.77 -1.89
CA ILE A 57 3.89 -7.64 -2.70
C ILE A 57 4.28 -9.10 -2.43
N ASN A 58 5.58 -9.40 -2.50
CA ASN A 58 6.15 -10.68 -2.11
C ASN A 58 7.66 -10.49 -1.81
N LYS A 59 8.42 -11.60 -1.73
CA LYS A 59 9.87 -11.55 -1.45
C LYS A 59 10.68 -10.74 -2.47
N GLN A 60 10.23 -10.67 -3.72
CA GLN A 60 10.95 -10.02 -4.82
C GLN A 60 10.39 -8.64 -5.15
N TYR A 61 9.08 -8.44 -4.95
CA TYR A 61 8.38 -7.24 -5.39
C TYR A 61 7.95 -6.36 -4.22
N CYS A 62 8.24 -5.07 -4.32
CA CYS A 62 7.70 -4.07 -3.40
C CYS A 62 7.39 -2.75 -4.12
N PHE A 63 6.42 -2.01 -3.60
CA PHE A 63 5.95 -0.75 -4.16
C PHE A 63 6.07 0.36 -3.13
N ASP A 64 6.82 1.40 -3.44
CA ASP A 64 6.93 2.59 -2.61
C ASP A 64 5.74 3.52 -2.90
N LYS A 65 4.80 3.59 -1.96
CA LYS A 65 3.57 4.39 -2.09
C LYS A 65 3.82 5.90 -2.19
N LYS A 66 4.96 6.39 -1.68
CA LYS A 66 5.30 7.82 -1.70
C LYS A 66 5.90 8.22 -3.04
N THR A 67 6.86 7.45 -3.55
CA THR A 67 7.53 7.73 -4.82
C THR A 67 6.79 7.15 -6.02
N ILE A 68 5.83 6.25 -5.78
CA ILE A 68 5.04 5.55 -6.80
C ILE A 68 5.95 4.72 -7.72
N ILE A 69 6.94 4.05 -7.11
CA ILE A 69 7.92 3.22 -7.80
C ILE A 69 7.73 1.76 -7.40
N LEU A 70 7.62 0.89 -8.40
CA LEU A 70 7.64 -0.56 -8.25
C LEU A 70 9.10 -1.04 -8.36
N TYR A 71 9.49 -1.92 -7.45
CA TYR A 71 10.78 -2.59 -7.46
C TYR A 71 10.57 -4.09 -7.62
N LYS A 72 11.48 -4.72 -8.38
CA LYS A 72 11.67 -6.17 -8.45
C LYS A 72 13.15 -6.44 -8.15
N ASP A 73 13.43 -7.23 -7.11
CA ASP A 73 14.80 -7.57 -6.69
C ASP A 73 15.68 -6.32 -6.51
N LYS A 74 15.10 -5.25 -5.94
CA LYS A 74 15.68 -3.91 -5.75
C LYS A 74 15.92 -3.09 -7.03
N ALA A 75 15.66 -3.63 -8.22
CA ALA A 75 15.70 -2.89 -9.48
C ALA A 75 14.35 -2.20 -9.76
N VAL A 76 14.40 -1.01 -10.35
CA VAL A 76 13.19 -0.25 -10.72
C VAL A 76 12.49 -0.93 -11.89
N VAL A 77 11.20 -1.22 -11.72
CA VAL A 77 10.32 -1.69 -12.80
C VAL A 77 9.64 -0.48 -13.43
N LYS A 78 9.85 -0.28 -14.74
CA LYS A 78 9.30 0.88 -15.46
C LYS A 78 7.79 0.75 -15.63
N LEU A 79 7.06 1.59 -14.90
CA LEU A 79 5.62 1.80 -15.03
C LEU A 79 5.35 3.14 -15.71
N SER A 80 4.44 3.16 -16.67
CA SER A 80 3.81 4.37 -17.22
C SER A 80 2.98 5.07 -16.14
N LYS A 81 2.65 6.35 -16.36
CA LYS A 81 1.84 7.13 -15.40
C LYS A 81 0.48 6.46 -15.10
N SER A 82 -0.17 5.87 -16.11
CA SER A 82 -1.45 5.17 -15.92
C SER A 82 -1.29 3.86 -15.15
N GLU A 83 -0.24 3.09 -15.40
CA GLU A 83 0.04 1.85 -14.63
C GLU A 83 0.38 2.17 -13.17
N GLN A 84 1.12 3.24 -12.93
CA GLN A 84 1.42 3.75 -11.58
C GLN A 84 0.14 4.12 -10.81
N LYS A 85 -0.76 4.87 -11.43
CA LYS A 85 -2.08 5.20 -10.84
C LYS A 85 -2.90 3.94 -10.57
N LEU A 86 -2.95 3.02 -11.55
CA LEU A 86 -3.71 1.78 -11.43
C LEU A 86 -3.19 0.90 -10.28
N LEU A 87 -1.88 0.69 -10.18
CA LEU A 87 -1.29 -0.09 -9.09
C LEU A 87 -1.54 0.57 -7.73
N LYS A 88 -1.43 1.89 -7.65
CA LYS A 88 -1.76 2.64 -6.42
C LYS A 88 -3.21 2.46 -6.01
N LEU A 89 -4.15 2.49 -6.97
CA LEU A 89 -5.56 2.24 -6.73
C LEU A 89 -5.79 0.82 -6.18
N PHE A 90 -5.25 -0.20 -6.83
CA PHE A 90 -5.38 -1.59 -6.37
C PHE A 90 -4.82 -1.81 -4.97
N ILE A 91 -3.65 -1.25 -4.66
CA ILE A 91 -3.05 -1.34 -3.32
C ILE A 91 -3.91 -0.63 -2.25
N SER A 92 -4.71 0.36 -2.63
CA SER A 92 -5.66 1.02 -1.71
C SER A 92 -6.98 0.26 -1.53
N LYS A 93 -7.24 -0.74 -2.37
CA LYS A 93 -8.49 -1.50 -2.48
C LYS A 93 -8.22 -3.01 -2.61
N ILE A 94 -7.31 -3.52 -1.78
CA ILE A 94 -6.93 -4.93 -1.78
C ILE A 94 -8.15 -5.80 -1.47
N ASN A 95 -8.31 -6.90 -2.20
CA ASN A 95 -9.42 -7.85 -2.06
C ASN A 95 -10.82 -7.21 -2.20
N ILE A 96 -10.89 -6.02 -2.81
CA ILE A 96 -12.13 -5.32 -3.12
C ILE A 96 -12.22 -5.22 -4.65
N PRO A 97 -13.29 -5.76 -5.28
CA PRO A 97 -13.52 -5.59 -6.71
C PRO A 97 -13.68 -4.11 -7.08
N ILE A 98 -13.12 -3.72 -8.22
CA ILE A 98 -13.20 -2.35 -8.75
C ILE A 98 -13.77 -2.40 -10.17
N ASP A 99 -14.81 -1.61 -10.42
CA ASP A 99 -15.44 -1.50 -11.72
C ASP A 99 -14.51 -0.82 -12.74
N PRO A 100 -14.49 -1.26 -14.02
CA PRO A 100 -13.67 -0.63 -15.06
C PRO A 100 -13.93 0.87 -15.26
N ILE A 101 -15.15 1.34 -15.04
CA ILE A 101 -15.55 2.75 -15.11
C ILE A 101 -14.89 3.52 -13.97
N ASP A 102 -14.92 2.98 -12.75
CA ASP A 102 -14.25 3.59 -11.59
C ASP A 102 -12.73 3.66 -11.78
N ILE A 103 -12.14 2.60 -12.35
CA ILE A 103 -10.72 2.59 -12.73
C ILE A 103 -10.44 3.71 -13.75
N SER A 104 -11.29 3.84 -14.78
CA SER A 104 -11.14 4.87 -15.80
C SER A 104 -11.21 6.28 -15.19
N ASN A 105 -12.22 6.53 -14.36
CA ASN A 105 -12.42 7.81 -13.69
C ASN A 105 -11.21 8.18 -12.83
N TYR A 106 -10.71 7.25 -12.02
CA TYR A 106 -9.54 7.48 -11.16
C TYR A 106 -8.26 7.80 -11.95
N ILE A 107 -8.07 7.17 -13.11
CA ILE A 107 -6.82 7.30 -13.88
C ILE A 107 -6.82 8.56 -14.72
N TYR A 108 -7.92 8.85 -15.41
CA TYR A 108 -7.97 9.88 -16.44
C TYR A 108 -8.53 11.22 -15.94
N ASP A 109 -9.24 11.24 -14.80
CA ASP A 109 -9.59 12.43 -14.00
C ASP A 109 -10.13 13.61 -14.82
N ASN A 110 -10.75 13.33 -15.97
CA ASN A 110 -11.21 14.33 -16.93
C ASN A 110 -12.39 13.72 -17.70
N HIS A 111 -13.56 14.34 -17.57
CA HIS A 111 -14.79 14.04 -18.30
C HIS A 111 -14.69 14.22 -19.84
N THR A 112 -13.48 14.34 -20.39
CA THR A 112 -13.22 14.60 -21.81
C THR A 112 -12.85 13.35 -22.59
N LYS A 113 -12.38 12.28 -21.93
CA LYS A 113 -12.16 10.98 -22.58
C LYS A 113 -13.35 10.08 -22.31
N GLU A 114 -14.08 9.74 -23.36
CA GLU A 114 -15.09 8.69 -23.30
C GLU A 114 -14.46 7.40 -22.76
N TYR A 115 -15.19 6.75 -21.85
CA TYR A 115 -14.80 5.47 -21.30
C TYR A 115 -14.60 4.46 -22.44
N ASN A 116 -13.41 3.84 -22.48
CA ASN A 116 -13.10 2.79 -23.44
C ASN A 116 -12.61 1.54 -22.71
N ASN A 117 -13.45 0.51 -22.68
CA ASN A 117 -13.16 -0.77 -22.05
C ASN A 117 -11.89 -1.43 -22.60
N LYS A 118 -11.60 -1.28 -23.91
CA LYS A 118 -10.37 -1.80 -24.53
C LYS A 118 -9.12 -1.15 -23.92
N THR A 119 -9.17 0.14 -23.64
CA THR A 119 -8.06 0.87 -23.01
C THR A 119 -7.80 0.36 -21.60
N ILE A 120 -8.86 0.13 -20.80
CA ILE A 120 -8.73 -0.41 -19.44
C ILE A 120 -8.19 -1.85 -19.48
N ARG A 121 -8.72 -2.71 -20.34
CA ARG A 121 -8.21 -4.09 -20.53
C ARG A 121 -6.72 -4.11 -20.89
N ASN A 122 -6.31 -3.26 -21.84
CA ASN A 122 -4.90 -3.15 -22.23
C ASN A 122 -4.03 -2.67 -21.06
N LEU A 123 -4.51 -1.68 -20.31
CA LEU A 123 -3.78 -1.18 -19.15
C LEU A 123 -3.62 -2.25 -18.06
N ILE A 124 -4.68 -3.02 -17.79
CA ILE A 124 -4.65 -4.15 -16.87
C ILE A 124 -3.66 -5.20 -17.34
N SER A 125 -3.70 -5.58 -18.63
CA SER A 125 -2.77 -6.56 -19.21
C SER A 125 -1.32 -6.11 -19.11
N ASN A 126 -1.03 -4.86 -19.45
CA ASN A 126 0.31 -4.29 -19.34
C ASN A 126 0.83 -4.29 -17.90
N LEU A 127 -0.03 -3.96 -16.93
CA LEU A 127 0.34 -4.00 -15.52
C LEU A 127 0.56 -5.44 -15.03
N LYS A 128 -0.30 -6.40 -15.41
CA LYS A 128 -0.13 -7.83 -15.08
C LYS A 128 1.24 -8.35 -15.52
N ASN A 129 1.67 -8.01 -16.73
CA ASN A 129 2.96 -8.43 -17.28
C ASN A 129 4.18 -7.91 -16.51
N LYS A 130 4.00 -6.91 -15.64
CA LYS A 130 5.07 -6.28 -14.84
C LYS A 130 5.01 -6.69 -13.36
N LEU A 131 4.00 -7.45 -12.98
CA LEU A 131 3.75 -7.93 -11.62
C LEU A 131 3.88 -9.46 -11.55
N PRO A 132 3.98 -10.03 -10.34
CA PRO A 132 3.76 -11.46 -10.15
C PRO A 132 2.41 -11.93 -10.70
N ASN A 133 2.39 -13.16 -11.22
CA ASN A 133 1.17 -13.80 -11.71
C ASN A 133 0.15 -13.99 -10.58
N GLY A 134 -1.14 -13.89 -10.91
CA GLY A 134 -2.25 -14.16 -9.98
C GLY A 134 -2.63 -13.00 -9.05
N LEU A 135 -1.98 -11.83 -9.15
CA LEU A 135 -2.32 -10.69 -8.31
C LEU A 135 -3.52 -9.87 -8.80
N ILE A 136 -3.84 -9.93 -10.09
CA ILE A 136 -4.98 -9.22 -10.66
C ILE A 136 -5.83 -10.23 -11.40
N ASP A 137 -7.08 -10.38 -10.98
CA ASP A 137 -8.03 -11.30 -11.59
C ASP A 137 -9.31 -10.59 -12.05
N ASN A 138 -10.00 -11.22 -12.99
CA ASN A 138 -11.33 -10.79 -13.39
C ASN A 138 -12.32 -11.24 -12.31
N TYR A 139 -13.22 -10.34 -11.90
CA TYR A 139 -14.23 -10.64 -10.90
C TYR A 139 -15.62 -10.68 -11.55
N TYR A 140 -16.16 -11.89 -11.77
CA TYR A 140 -17.53 -12.18 -12.23
C TYR A 140 -18.14 -11.19 -13.25
N SER A 141 -17.37 -10.78 -14.26
CA SER A 141 -17.78 -9.80 -15.29
C SER A 141 -18.10 -8.38 -14.79
N GLN A 142 -17.90 -8.09 -13.50
CA GLN A 142 -18.14 -6.78 -12.87
C GLN A 142 -16.88 -5.91 -12.79
N GLY A 143 -15.69 -6.51 -12.88
CA GLY A 143 -14.46 -5.72 -12.87
C GLY A 143 -13.21 -6.52 -12.56
N TYR A 144 -12.31 -5.89 -11.83
CA TYR A 144 -11.00 -6.47 -11.48
C TYR A 144 -10.78 -6.43 -9.98
N ILE A 145 -10.14 -7.47 -9.45
CA ILE A 145 -9.77 -7.57 -8.05
C ILE A 145 -8.25 -7.72 -7.94
N PHE A 146 -7.67 -7.10 -6.91
CA PHE A 146 -6.27 -7.27 -6.56
C PHE A 146 -6.14 -8.24 -5.37
N ASN A 147 -5.63 -9.44 -5.65
CA ASN A 147 -5.48 -10.53 -4.69
C ASN A 147 -4.06 -10.53 -4.13
N ILE A 148 -3.92 -10.49 -2.81
CA ILE A 148 -2.64 -10.64 -2.10
C ILE A 148 -2.81 -11.45 -0.82
#